data_AF-A0A6M0LA26-F1
#
_entry.id   AF-A0A6M0LA26-F1
#
_cell.length_a   1.000
_cell.length_b   1.000
_cell.length_c   1.000
_cell.angle_alpha   90.00
_cell.angle_beta   90.00
_cell.angle_gamma   90.00
#
_symmetry.space_group_name_H-M   'P 1'
#
loop_
_entity.id
_entity.type
_entity.pdbx_description
1 polymer ?
#
loop_
_entity_poly.entity_id
_entity_poly.type
_entity_poly.pdbx_seq_one_letter_code
_entity_poly.pdbx_strand_id
1 'polypeptide(L)'
;MNHQTYRMENRTLDLVKSAIVIALYMTLTFLVAPVAFGPVQFRISEMLNYMGLYNRRYIYAVTLGVFLANFYQYGITDMVVGSLTTLVSFYISIWIGNRLVALNQRVKFFKYDEMLLKYIVTAVVFAAGCIVIALMLYLIGAEAAFWPTYLSLFISELLVMLLGMPIMYLISERIDFNE
;
A
#
# COMPACT_ATOMS: atom_id res chain seq x y z
N MET A 1 2.75 6.58 -42.03
CA MET A 1 3.02 5.22 -41.53
C MET A 1 3.17 5.28 -40.01
N ASN A 2 2.11 4.95 -39.27
CA ASN A 2 2.13 4.90 -37.81
C ASN A 2 2.93 3.68 -37.36
N HIS A 3 4.16 3.87 -36.92
CA HIS A 3 4.86 2.84 -36.16
C HIS A 3 4.28 2.82 -34.75
N GLN A 4 3.19 2.06 -34.58
CA GLN A 4 2.85 1.56 -33.25
C GLN A 4 3.91 0.51 -32.91
N THR A 5 4.90 0.91 -32.13
CA THR A 5 5.80 -0.01 -31.46
C THR A 5 4.97 -0.90 -30.54
N TYR A 6 4.64 -2.10 -31.00
CA TYR A 6 4.17 -3.18 -30.15
C TYR A 6 5.32 -3.52 -29.19
N ARG A 7 5.34 -2.87 -28.03
CA ARG A 7 6.28 -3.22 -26.95
C ARG A 7 5.91 -4.63 -26.50
N MET A 8 6.71 -5.61 -26.89
CA MET A 8 6.54 -6.99 -26.40
C MET A 8 6.66 -6.93 -24.88
N GLU A 9 5.54 -7.14 -24.18
CA GLU A 9 5.49 -7.24 -22.72
C GLU A 9 6.39 -8.41 -22.31
N ASN A 10 7.54 -8.09 -21.74
CA ASN A 10 8.55 -9.08 -21.41
C ASN A 10 8.14 -9.73 -20.08
N ARG A 11 7.22 -10.69 -20.13
CA ARG A 11 6.61 -11.36 -18.98
C ARG A 11 7.62 -11.82 -17.93
N THR A 12 8.83 -12.22 -18.35
CA THR A 12 9.92 -12.60 -17.43
C THR A 12 10.42 -11.41 -16.62
N LEU A 13 10.70 -10.27 -17.26
CA LEU A 13 11.16 -9.04 -16.60
C LEU A 13 10.11 -8.52 -15.62
N ASP A 14 8.84 -8.67 -15.99
CA ASP A 14 7.68 -8.30 -15.21
C ASP A 14 7.51 -9.13 -13.94
N LEU A 15 7.71 -10.44 -14.04
CA LEU A 15 7.77 -11.33 -12.89
C LEU A 15 8.96 -11.01 -11.98
N VAL A 16 10.13 -10.74 -12.56
CA VAL A 16 11.35 -10.38 -11.80
C VAL A 16 11.14 -9.09 -11.01
N LYS A 17 10.60 -8.03 -11.63
CA LYS A 17 10.27 -6.77 -10.95
C LYS A 17 9.29 -6.99 -9.79
N SER A 18 8.26 -7.80 -10.02
CA SER A 18 7.27 -8.12 -8.98
C SER A 18 7.90 -8.90 -7.83
N ALA A 19 8.76 -9.87 -8.12
CA ALA A 19 9.50 -10.65 -7.12
C ALA A 19 10.45 -9.78 -6.30
N ILE A 20 11.13 -8.80 -6.92
CA ILE A 20 11.99 -7.84 -6.21
C ILE A 20 11.15 -7.00 -5.24
N VAL A 21 9.98 -6.52 -5.64
CA VAL A 21 9.10 -5.74 -4.76
C VAL A 21 8.56 -6.58 -3.61
N ILE A 22 8.17 -7.84 -3.86
CA ILE A 22 7.77 -8.78 -2.80
C ILE A 22 8.92 -9.01 -1.81
N ALA A 23 10.13 -9.26 -2.32
CA ALA A 23 11.31 -9.46 -1.49
C ALA A 23 11.67 -8.21 -0.68
N LEU A 24 11.56 -7.03 -1.27
CA LEU A 24 11.78 -5.76 -0.58
C LEU A 24 10.75 -5.53 0.51
N TYR A 25 9.46 -5.78 0.23
CA TYR A 25 8.39 -5.69 1.23
C TYR A 25 8.73 -6.57 2.43
N MET A 26 8.98 -7.86 2.18
CA MET A 26 9.32 -8.83 3.24
C MET A 26 10.57 -8.42 4.03
N THR A 27 11.63 -8.01 3.32
CA THR A 27 12.90 -7.60 3.96
C THR A 27 12.68 -6.40 4.87
N LEU A 28 11.94 -5.39 4.42
CA LEU A 28 11.62 -4.21 5.22
C LEU A 28 10.75 -4.58 6.43
N THR A 29 9.75 -5.45 6.27
CA THR A 29 8.91 -5.91 7.38
C THR A 29 9.73 -6.65 8.43
N PHE A 30 10.62 -7.55 8.03
CA PHE A 30 11.45 -8.31 8.97
C PHE A 30 12.58 -7.52 9.59
N LEU A 31 13.14 -6.53 8.88
CA LEU A 31 14.19 -5.67 9.42
C LEU A 31 13.68 -4.87 10.64
N VAL A 32 12.40 -4.50 10.62
CA VAL A 32 11.73 -3.85 11.75
C VAL A 32 10.80 -4.78 12.52
N ALA A 33 11.01 -6.10 12.48
CA ALA A 33 10.11 -7.09 13.08
C ALA A 33 9.64 -6.77 14.53
N PRO A 34 10.49 -6.31 15.47
CA PRO A 34 10.04 -6.00 16.84
C PRO A 34 8.99 -4.89 16.89
N VAL A 35 9.05 -3.95 15.95
CA VAL A 35 8.18 -2.79 15.85
C VAL A 35 7.01 -3.04 14.88
N ALA A 36 7.26 -3.81 13.82
CA ALA A 36 6.29 -4.22 12.81
C ALA A 36 5.25 -5.22 13.33
N PHE A 37 5.62 -6.07 14.29
CA PHE A 37 4.72 -7.07 14.87
C PHE A 37 4.30 -6.77 16.31
N GLY A 38 4.74 -5.63 16.85
CA GLY A 38 4.37 -5.17 18.19
C GLY A 38 2.97 -4.54 18.26
N PRO A 39 2.58 -3.96 19.41
CA PRO A 39 1.26 -3.36 19.62
C PRO A 39 0.89 -2.26 18.61
N VAL A 40 1.91 -1.52 18.15
CA VAL A 40 1.75 -0.42 17.18
C VAL A 40 1.76 -0.92 15.73
N GLN A 41 2.23 -2.15 15.47
CA GLN A 41 2.38 -2.76 14.15
C GLN A 41 2.94 -1.83 13.07
N PHE A 42 4.04 -1.14 13.36
CA PHE A 42 4.58 -0.14 12.46
C PHE A 42 5.42 -0.80 11.36
N ARG A 43 4.81 -1.02 10.19
CA ARG A 43 5.42 -1.69 9.04
C ARG A 43 5.93 -0.68 8.02
N ILE A 44 7.24 -0.43 8.02
CA ILE A 44 7.88 0.46 7.03
C ILE A 44 7.57 0.02 5.59
N SER A 45 7.41 -1.27 5.37
CA SER A 45 7.07 -1.87 4.07
C SER A 45 5.78 -1.34 3.43
N GLU A 46 4.84 -0.77 4.21
CA GLU A 46 3.60 -0.20 3.68
C GLU A 46 3.83 1.05 2.82
N MET A 47 4.99 1.72 2.93
CA MET A 47 5.31 2.81 2.00
C MET A 47 5.40 2.35 0.54
N LEU A 48 5.64 1.05 0.29
CA LEU A 48 5.65 0.47 -1.06
C LEU A 48 4.26 0.50 -1.71
N ASN A 49 3.19 0.71 -0.95
CA ASN A 49 1.84 0.90 -1.50
C ASN A 49 1.78 2.06 -2.51
N TYR A 50 2.64 3.08 -2.39
CA TYR A 50 2.71 4.15 -3.38
C TYR A 50 3.11 3.67 -4.78
N MET A 51 3.89 2.58 -4.90
CA MET A 51 4.26 1.99 -6.20
C MET A 51 3.02 1.49 -6.97
N GLY A 52 2.00 1.02 -6.26
CA GLY A 52 0.75 0.56 -6.87
C GLY A 52 -0.05 1.65 -7.59
N LEU A 53 0.25 2.93 -7.34
CA LEU A 53 -0.37 4.05 -8.05
C LEU A 53 0.18 4.25 -9.46
N TYR A 54 1.40 3.79 -9.73
CA TYR A 54 2.06 3.94 -11.03
C TYR A 54 1.72 2.78 -11.97
N ASN A 55 1.80 1.55 -11.46
CA ASN A 55 1.54 0.36 -12.27
C ASN A 55 0.78 -0.71 -11.49
N ARG A 56 -0.25 -1.28 -12.14
CA ARG A 56 -1.10 -2.34 -11.58
C ARG A 56 -0.32 -3.58 -11.14
N ARG A 57 0.85 -3.85 -11.72
CA ARG A 57 1.74 -4.94 -11.29
C ARG A 57 2.11 -4.85 -9.81
N TYR A 58 2.37 -3.62 -9.33
CA TYR A 58 2.85 -3.40 -7.98
C TYR A 58 1.73 -3.56 -6.95
N ILE A 59 0.47 -3.35 -7.35
CA ILE A 59 -0.70 -3.71 -6.52
C ILE A 59 -0.64 -5.19 -6.16
N TYR A 60 -0.47 -6.06 -7.16
CA TYR A 60 -0.40 -7.50 -6.93
C TYR A 60 0.88 -7.90 -6.19
N ALA A 61 2.02 -7.29 -6.52
CA ALA A 61 3.28 -7.57 -5.83
C ALA A 61 3.21 -7.22 -4.33
N VAL A 62 2.73 -6.02 -3.98
CA VAL A 62 2.64 -5.62 -2.57
C VAL A 62 1.57 -6.43 -1.83
N THR A 63 0.43 -6.71 -2.46
CA THR A 63 -0.60 -7.58 -1.87
C THR A 63 -0.05 -8.98 -1.56
N LEU A 64 0.76 -9.56 -2.45
CA LEU A 64 1.45 -10.82 -2.21
C LEU A 64 2.51 -10.70 -1.10
N GLY A 65 3.21 -9.57 -1.00
CA GLY A 65 4.10 -9.26 0.11
C GLY A 65 3.37 -9.31 1.46
N VAL A 66 2.23 -8.61 1.58
CA VAL A 66 1.37 -8.62 2.78
C VAL A 66 0.90 -10.04 3.09
N PHE A 67 0.44 -10.77 2.07
CA PHE A 67 0.00 -12.16 2.22
C PHE A 67 1.10 -13.03 2.83
N LEU A 68 2.33 -12.98 2.29
CA LEU A 68 3.44 -13.78 2.78
C LEU A 68 3.91 -13.34 4.18
N ALA A 69 3.91 -12.03 4.48
CA ALA A 69 4.27 -11.51 5.79
C ALA A 69 3.27 -11.96 6.88
N ASN A 70 1.97 -11.86 6.59
CA ASN A 70 0.92 -12.29 7.50
C ASN A 70 0.87 -13.81 7.65
N PHE A 71 1.15 -14.58 6.59
CA PHE A 71 1.29 -16.04 6.67
C PHE A 71 2.34 -16.45 7.69
N TYR A 72 3.50 -15.76 7.69
CA TYR A 72 4.58 -16.06 8.60
C TYR A 72 4.24 -15.72 10.06
N GLN A 73 3.60 -14.57 10.32
CA GLN A 73 3.45 -14.05 11.68
C GLN A 73 2.08 -14.31 12.34
N TYR A 74 0.99 -14.13 11.61
CA TYR A 74 -0.36 -13.97 12.19
C TYR A 74 -1.33 -15.11 11.82
N GLY A 75 -0.92 -16.01 10.93
CA GLY A 75 -1.69 -17.20 10.54
C GLY A 75 -2.64 -16.98 9.36
N ILE A 76 -3.40 -18.03 9.03
CA ILE A 76 -4.18 -18.11 7.77
C ILE A 76 -5.29 -17.05 7.70
N THR A 77 -5.97 -16.77 8.81
CA THR A 77 -7.10 -15.82 8.83
C THR A 77 -6.62 -14.39 8.54
N ASP A 78 -5.57 -13.93 9.22
CA ASP A 78 -5.00 -12.59 9.01
C ASP A 78 -4.29 -12.47 7.66
N MET A 79 -3.72 -13.57 7.16
CA MET A 79 -3.17 -13.66 5.80
C MET A 79 -4.23 -13.34 4.74
N VAL A 80 -5.38 -13.99 4.79
CA VAL A 80 -6.44 -13.80 3.80
C VAL A 80 -7.12 -12.44 3.99
N VAL A 81 -7.53 -12.10 5.22
CA VAL A 81 -8.26 -10.85 5.48
C VAL A 81 -7.37 -9.63 5.26
N GLY A 82 -6.12 -9.66 5.73
CA GLY A 82 -5.17 -8.58 5.55
C GLY A 82 -4.86 -8.31 4.08
N SER A 83 -4.50 -9.33 3.32
CA SER A 83 -4.21 -9.19 1.88
C SER A 83 -5.43 -8.73 1.07
N LEU A 84 -6.64 -9.23 1.37
CA LEU A 84 -7.86 -8.75 0.74
C LEU A 84 -8.14 -7.28 1.07
N THR A 85 -7.90 -6.88 2.33
CA THR A 85 -8.05 -5.49 2.76
C THR A 85 -7.10 -4.59 1.99
N THR A 86 -5.82 -4.97 1.86
CA THR A 86 -4.83 -4.24 1.05
C THR A 86 -5.30 -4.09 -0.40
N LEU A 87 -5.76 -5.18 -1.02
CA LEU A 87 -6.23 -5.18 -2.40
C LEU A 87 -7.44 -4.27 -2.59
N VAL A 88 -8.42 -4.32 -1.68
CA VAL A 88 -9.58 -3.43 -1.69
C VAL A 88 -9.16 -1.96 -1.50
N SER A 89 -8.26 -1.68 -0.56
CA SER A 89 -7.70 -0.34 -0.32
C SER A 89 -7.00 0.23 -1.55
N PHE A 90 -6.28 -0.60 -2.31
CA PHE A 90 -5.70 -0.17 -3.60
C PHE A 90 -6.76 0.29 -4.59
N TYR A 91 -7.79 -0.52 -4.82
CA TYR A 91 -8.84 -0.17 -5.78
C TYR A 91 -9.63 1.07 -5.34
N ILE A 92 -9.95 1.18 -4.05
CA ILE A 92 -10.61 2.36 -3.48
C ILE A 92 -9.70 3.59 -3.64
N SER A 93 -8.43 3.48 -3.28
CA SER A 93 -7.47 4.60 -3.38
C SER A 93 -7.36 5.12 -4.81
N ILE A 94 -7.19 4.22 -5.79
CA ILE A 94 -7.08 4.62 -7.21
C ILE A 94 -8.38 5.25 -7.69
N TRP A 95 -9.53 4.69 -7.32
CA TRP A 95 -10.83 5.23 -7.70
C TRP A 95 -11.08 6.63 -7.13
N ILE A 96 -10.89 6.81 -5.82
CA ILE A 96 -11.03 8.11 -5.14
C ILE A 96 -9.99 9.09 -5.66
N GLY A 97 -8.74 8.68 -5.79
CA GLY A 97 -7.63 9.52 -6.24
C GLY A 97 -7.89 10.09 -7.64
N ASN A 98 -8.32 9.25 -8.59
CA ASN A 98 -8.64 9.71 -9.94
C ASN A 98 -9.87 10.65 -9.95
N ARG A 99 -10.87 10.40 -9.11
CA ARG A 99 -12.05 11.28 -8.97
C ARG A 99 -11.66 12.64 -8.40
N LEU A 100 -10.83 12.67 -7.37
CA LEU A 100 -10.37 13.92 -6.75
C LEU A 100 -9.45 14.73 -7.67
N VAL A 101 -8.57 14.07 -8.43
CA VAL A 101 -7.77 14.73 -9.47
C VAL A 101 -8.67 15.35 -10.54
N ALA A 102 -9.67 14.61 -11.04
CA ALA A 102 -10.61 15.14 -12.03
C ALA A 102 -11.45 16.32 -11.50
N LEU A 103 -11.80 16.31 -10.21
CA LEU A 103 -12.45 17.44 -9.53
C LEU A 103 -11.49 18.62 -9.37
N ASN A 104 -10.23 18.36 -9.02
CA ASN A 104 -9.21 19.39 -8.87
C ASN A 104 -8.93 20.12 -10.18
N GLN A 105 -8.94 19.42 -11.32
CA GLN A 105 -8.79 20.06 -12.63
C GLN A 105 -9.93 21.04 -12.95
N ARG A 106 -11.13 20.83 -12.38
CA ARG A 106 -12.30 21.71 -12.57
C ARG A 106 -12.34 22.89 -11.61
N VAL A 107 -12.09 22.63 -10.33
CA VAL A 107 -12.29 23.61 -9.23
C VAL A 107 -10.99 24.25 -8.76
N LYS A 108 -9.84 23.66 -9.10
CA LYS A 108 -8.48 24.12 -8.74
C LYS A 108 -8.31 24.38 -7.24
N PHE A 109 -8.84 23.50 -6.40
CA PHE A 109 -8.74 23.62 -4.94
C PHE A 109 -7.36 23.20 -4.38
N PHE A 110 -6.62 22.38 -5.13
CA PHE A 110 -5.31 21.86 -4.75
C PHE A 110 -4.25 22.34 -5.76
N LYS A 111 -3.29 23.12 -5.26
CA LYS A 111 -2.28 23.83 -6.06
C LYS A 111 -1.04 22.97 -6.37
N TYR A 112 -0.85 21.88 -5.64
CA TYR A 112 0.31 20.98 -5.82
C TYR A 112 0.04 19.93 -6.91
N ASP A 113 1.08 19.15 -7.20
CA ASP A 113 1.07 18.05 -8.16
C ASP A 113 -0.11 17.08 -7.91
N GLU A 114 -0.75 16.65 -8.99
CA GLU A 114 -1.84 15.66 -8.97
C GLU A 114 -1.39 14.34 -8.34
N MET A 115 -0.10 14.01 -8.47
CA MET A 115 0.45 12.79 -7.89
C MET A 115 0.49 12.86 -6.35
N LEU A 116 0.82 14.01 -5.78
CA LEU A 116 0.77 14.23 -4.33
C LEU A 116 -0.65 14.08 -3.79
N LEU A 117 -1.66 14.52 -4.54
CA LEU A 117 -3.06 14.31 -4.16
C LEU A 117 -3.39 12.81 -4.10
N LYS A 118 -2.95 12.00 -5.07
CA LYS A 118 -3.13 10.55 -5.05
C LYS A 118 -2.40 9.88 -3.87
N TYR A 119 -1.21 10.37 -3.52
CA TYR A 119 -0.46 9.88 -2.36
C TYR A 119 -1.20 10.16 -1.05
N ILE A 120 -1.72 11.37 -0.86
CA ILE A 120 -2.51 11.74 0.32
C ILE A 120 -3.75 10.85 0.43
N VAL A 121 -4.47 10.67 -0.67
CA VAL A 121 -5.65 9.80 -0.72
C VAL A 121 -5.29 8.37 -0.35
N THR A 122 -4.18 7.85 -0.86
CA THR A 122 -3.71 6.49 -0.54
C THR A 122 -3.40 6.35 0.94
N ALA A 123 -2.69 7.31 1.54
CA ALA A 123 -2.40 7.29 2.98
C ALA A 123 -3.67 7.21 3.83
N VAL A 124 -4.68 8.03 3.49
CA VAL A 124 -5.94 8.07 4.23
C VAL A 124 -6.75 6.79 4.03
N VAL A 125 -6.83 6.28 2.80
CA VAL A 125 -7.59 5.05 2.50
C VAL A 125 -6.97 3.83 3.17
N PHE A 126 -5.64 3.69 3.14
CA PHE A 126 -4.95 2.58 3.79
C PHE A 126 -5.08 2.64 5.32
N ALA A 127 -4.87 3.81 5.92
CA ALA A 127 -5.08 4.01 7.36
C ALA A 127 -6.53 3.69 7.78
N ALA A 128 -7.52 4.15 7.02
CA ALA A 128 -8.93 3.82 7.27
C ALA A 128 -9.22 2.32 7.07
N GLY A 129 -8.53 1.66 6.13
CA GLY A 129 -8.63 0.22 5.86
C GLY A 129 -8.26 -0.65 7.07
N CYS A 130 -7.45 -0.15 8.01
CA CYS A 130 -7.13 -0.85 9.26
C CYS A 130 -8.37 -1.19 10.10
N ILE A 131 -9.53 -0.56 9.85
CA ILE A 131 -10.79 -0.89 10.52
C ILE A 131 -11.18 -2.36 10.31
N VAL A 132 -10.90 -2.92 9.13
CA VAL A 132 -11.23 -4.32 8.80
C VAL A 132 -10.37 -5.26 9.64
N ILE A 133 -9.08 -4.95 9.78
CA ILE A 133 -8.13 -5.72 10.60
C ILE A 133 -8.52 -5.64 12.08
N ALA A 134 -8.81 -4.44 12.59
CA ALA A 134 -9.22 -4.25 13.97
C ALA A 134 -10.54 -4.97 14.29
N LEU A 135 -11.51 -4.95 13.36
CA LEU A 135 -12.76 -5.68 13.50
C LEU A 135 -12.53 -7.19 13.50
N MET A 136 -11.68 -7.70 12.60
CA MET A 136 -11.32 -9.11 12.57
C MET A 136 -10.71 -9.58 13.89
N LEU A 137 -9.75 -8.82 14.45
CA LEU A 137 -9.12 -9.15 15.74
C LEU A 137 -10.14 -9.17 16.88
N TYR A 138 -11.07 -8.22 16.89
CA TYR A 138 -12.17 -8.19 17.87
C TYR A 138 -13.09 -9.42 17.74
N LEU A 139 -13.44 -9.83 16.52
CA LEU A 139 -14.31 -10.98 16.27
C LEU A 139 -13.67 -12.33 16.62
N ILE A 140 -12.34 -12.44 16.50
CA ILE A 140 -11.58 -13.66 16.84
C ILE A 140 -11.40 -13.82 18.37
N GLY A 141 -11.76 -12.81 19.16
CA GLY A 141 -11.70 -12.87 20.62
C GLY A 141 -10.30 -12.68 21.18
N ALA A 142 -9.38 -12.11 20.40
CA ALA A 142 -8.17 -11.53 20.98
C ALA A 142 -8.65 -10.42 21.94
N GLU A 143 -8.29 -10.49 23.23
CA GLU A 143 -8.81 -9.66 24.34
C GLU A 143 -8.50 -8.14 24.23
N ALA A 144 -8.23 -7.65 23.02
CA ALA A 144 -7.98 -6.26 22.73
C ALA A 144 -9.29 -5.50 22.49
N ALA A 145 -9.48 -4.39 23.21
CA ALA A 145 -10.54 -3.45 22.91
C ALA A 145 -10.40 -2.95 21.46
N PHE A 146 -11.53 -2.94 20.73
CA PHE A 146 -11.58 -2.55 19.31
C PHE A 146 -10.96 -1.17 19.08
N TRP A 147 -11.37 -0.16 19.86
CA TRP A 147 -10.95 1.22 19.66
C TRP A 147 -9.43 1.45 19.86
N PRO A 148 -8.80 1.00 20.96
CA PRO A 148 -7.34 1.09 21.11
C PRO A 148 -6.57 0.41 19.98
N THR A 149 -7.01 -0.78 19.56
CA THR A 149 -6.38 -1.52 18.46
C THR A 149 -6.50 -0.76 17.15
N TYR A 150 -7.72 -0.34 16.81
CA TYR A 150 -7.99 0.44 15.60
C TYR A 150 -7.20 1.73 15.57
N LEU A 151 -7.22 2.53 16.65
CA LEU A 151 -6.50 3.79 16.71
C LEU A 151 -4.99 3.58 16.61
N SER A 152 -4.45 2.54 17.25
CA SER A 152 -3.01 2.26 17.16
C SER A 152 -2.59 1.89 15.74
N LEU A 153 -3.37 1.04 15.06
CA LEU A 153 -3.12 0.65 13.66
C LEU A 153 -3.30 1.84 12.71
N PHE A 154 -4.36 2.62 12.91
CA PHE A 154 -4.65 3.80 12.09
C PHE A 154 -3.52 4.83 12.18
N ILE A 155 -3.07 5.14 13.40
CA ILE A 155 -2.00 6.12 13.62
C ILE A 155 -0.68 5.60 13.05
N SER A 156 -0.33 4.33 13.26
CA SER A 156 0.92 3.78 12.77
C SER A 156 0.96 3.73 11.24
N GLU A 157 -0.11 3.26 10.62
CA GLU A 157 -0.26 3.24 9.16
C GLU A 157 -0.16 4.65 8.58
N LEU A 158 -0.89 5.60 9.16
CA LEU A 158 -0.84 7.00 8.71
C LEU A 158 0.57 7.57 8.84
N LEU A 159 1.27 7.31 9.95
CA LEU A 159 2.64 7.77 10.15
C LEU A 159 3.62 7.16 9.14
N VAL A 160 3.56 5.85 8.90
CA VAL A 160 4.41 5.20 7.89
C VAL A 160 4.15 5.82 6.52
N MET A 161 2.89 5.97 6.13
CA MET A 161 2.51 6.50 4.82
C MET A 161 2.95 7.96 4.67
N LEU A 162 2.76 8.80 5.71
CA LEU A 162 3.21 10.19 5.71
C LEU A 162 4.74 10.32 5.61
N LEU A 163 5.49 9.46 6.30
CA LEU A 163 6.96 9.44 6.21
C LEU A 163 7.45 8.82 4.89
N GLY A 164 6.72 7.85 4.36
CA GLY A 164 7.00 7.19 3.09
C GLY A 164 6.71 8.06 1.88
N MET A 165 5.73 8.97 1.96
CA MET A 165 5.35 9.89 0.90
C MET A 165 6.53 10.68 0.31
N PRO A 166 7.33 11.44 1.08
CA PRO A 166 8.47 12.18 0.53
C PRO A 166 9.54 11.24 -0.03
N ILE A 167 9.79 10.10 0.62
CA ILE A 167 10.78 9.11 0.15
C ILE A 167 10.37 8.57 -1.22
N MET A 168 9.12 8.09 -1.34
CA MET A 168 8.62 7.52 -2.58
C MET A 168 8.44 8.55 -3.68
N TYR A 169 8.12 9.81 -3.35
CA TYR A 169 8.08 10.89 -4.34
C TYR A 169 9.48 11.13 -4.94
N LEU A 170 10.52 11.27 -4.10
CA LEU A 170 11.90 11.44 -4.55
C LEU A 170 12.43 10.25 -5.36
N ILE A 171 12.04 9.03 -4.98
CA ILE A 171 12.41 7.83 -5.76
C ILE A 171 11.70 7.84 -7.12
N SER A 172 10.43 8.26 -7.17
CA SER A 172 9.67 8.30 -8.43
C SER A 172 10.22 9.30 -9.45
N GLU A 173 10.93 10.35 -9.00
CA GLU A 173 11.63 11.27 -9.89
C GLU A 173 12.90 10.66 -10.51
N ARG A 174 13.44 9.59 -9.91
CA ARG A 174 14.70 8.94 -10.34
C ARG A 174 14.50 7.59 -11.01
N ILE A 175 13.41 6.89 -10.68
CA ILE A 175 13.11 5.54 -11.17
C ILE A 175 11.72 5.58 -11.82
N ASP A 176 11.65 5.14 -13.07
CA ASP A 176 10.37 5.03 -13.77
C ASP A 176 9.62 3.78 -13.27
N PHE A 177 8.59 4.00 -12.46
CA PHE A 177 7.69 2.95 -11.99
C PHE A 177 6.60 2.59 -13.02
N ASN A 178 6.51 3.25 -14.15
CA ASN A 178 5.48 2.92 -15.15
C ASN A 178 5.86 1.69 -15.99
N GLU A 179 7.15 1.31 -16.02
CA GLU A 179 7.67 0.11 -16.69
C GLU A 179 7.72 -1.12 -15.79
#